data_AF-A0A7X7US15-F1
#
_entry.id   AF-A0A7X7US15-F1
#
_cell.length_a   1.000
_cell.length_b   1.000
_cell.length_c   1.000
_cell.angle_alpha   90.00
_cell.angle_beta   90.00
_cell.angle_gamma   90.00
#
_symmetry.space_group_name_H-M   'P 1'
#
loop_
_entity.id
_entity.type
_entity.pdbx_description
1 polymer ?
#
loop_
_entity_poly.entity_id
_entity_poly.type
_entity_poly.pdbx_seq_one_letter_code
_entity_poly.pdbx_strand_id
1 'polypeptide(L)'
;MNKKVVIVGGEGNGGVIVSCIEDNKRRFGNHEWEVVGFINDYEKEVAGYPVIGGLGTIPDLLLNTDYYFFWAIHLVGRNVLTEQLFRKANIPKDR
;
A
#
# COMPACT_ATOMS: atom_id res chain seq x y z
N MET A 1 4.86 -7.37 -17.90
CA MET A 1 4.73 -7.83 -16.50
C MET A 1 3.97 -6.76 -15.75
N ASN A 2 3.11 -7.14 -14.82
CA ASN A 2 2.30 -6.20 -14.05
C ASN A 2 3.17 -5.60 -12.95
N LYS A 3 3.02 -4.30 -12.68
CA LYS A 3 3.67 -3.61 -11.57
C LYS A 3 3.00 -4.05 -10.27
N LYS A 4 3.75 -4.72 -9.42
CA LYS A 4 3.30 -5.16 -8.11
C LYS A 4 3.26 -3.98 -7.14
N VAL A 5 2.16 -3.79 -6.43
CA VAL A 5 1.98 -2.68 -5.51
C VAL A 5 1.52 -3.15 -4.13
N VAL A 6 2.08 -2.52 -3.11
CA VAL A 6 1.74 -2.69 -1.70
C VAL A 6 1.05 -1.43 -1.20
N ILE A 7 -0.03 -1.58 -0.44
CA ILE A 7 -0.78 -0.44 0.09
C ILE A 7 -0.48 -0.28 1.58
N VAL A 8 0.04 0.89 1.97
CA VAL A 8 0.37 1.21 3.37
C VAL A 8 -0.83 1.90 4.00
N GLY A 9 -1.62 1.17 4.79
CA GLY A 9 -2.84 1.70 5.40
C GLY A 9 -3.92 0.64 5.67
N GLY A 10 -5.16 1.09 5.81
CA GLY A 10 -6.32 0.25 6.13
C GLY A 10 -7.48 0.41 5.16
N GLU A 11 -8.64 -0.14 5.54
CA GLU A 11 -9.80 -0.32 4.66
C GLU A 11 -10.37 0.98 4.09
N GLY A 12 -10.27 2.11 4.80
CA GLY A 12 -10.76 3.41 4.34
C GLY A 12 -10.13 3.86 3.01
N ASN A 13 -9.03 4.60 3.07
CA ASN A 13 -8.36 5.05 1.84
C ASN A 13 -7.76 3.89 1.04
N GLY A 14 -7.26 2.87 1.71
CA GLY A 14 -6.61 1.74 1.06
C GLY A 14 -7.60 0.87 0.27
N GLY A 15 -8.81 0.65 0.80
CA GLY A 15 -9.86 -0.05 0.08
C GLY A 15 -10.37 0.70 -1.15
N VAL A 16 -10.35 2.04 -1.13
CA VAL A 16 -10.64 2.85 -2.32
C VAL A 16 -9.59 2.62 -3.42
N ILE A 17 -8.30 2.59 -3.07
CA ILE A 17 -7.21 2.31 -4.02
C ILE A 17 -7.38 0.93 -4.66
N VAL A 18 -7.61 -0.11 -3.84
CA VAL A 18 -7.88 -1.48 -4.32
C VAL A 18 -9.08 -1.48 -5.27
N SER A 19 -10.18 -0.84 -4.87
CA SER A 19 -11.39 -0.78 -5.68
C SER A 19 -11.14 -0.13 -7.04
N CYS A 20 -10.33 0.93 -7.09
CA CYS A 20 -9.94 1.57 -8.35
C CYS A 20 -9.09 0.66 -9.25
N ILE A 21 -8.13 -0.08 -8.68
CA ILE A 21 -7.27 -1.00 -9.45
C ILE A 21 -8.11 -2.16 -10.01
N GLU A 22 -8.90 -2.82 -9.18
CA GLU A 22 -9.71 -3.97 -9.59
C GLU A 22 -10.86 -3.57 -10.54
N ASP A 23 -11.46 -2.40 -10.37
CA ASP A 23 -12.45 -1.90 -11.32
C ASP A 23 -11.83 -1.60 -12.68
N ASN A 24 -10.62 -1.02 -12.71
CA ASN A 24 -9.90 -0.78 -13.96
C ASN A 24 -9.56 -2.08 -14.69
N LYS A 25 -9.09 -3.08 -13.94
CA LYS A 25 -8.83 -4.42 -14.46
C LYS A 25 -10.08 -5.05 -15.07
N ARG A 26 -11.20 -5.01 -14.33
CA ARG A 26 -12.46 -5.65 -14.75
C ARG A 26 -13.13 -4.93 -15.94
N ARG A 27 -13.16 -3.59 -15.92
CA ARG A 27 -13.92 -2.80 -16.92
C ARG A 27 -13.12 -2.47 -18.16
N PHE A 28 -11.81 -2.27 -18.03
CA PHE A 28 -10.97 -1.77 -19.11
C PHE A 28 -9.83 -2.73 -19.49
N GLY A 29 -9.71 -3.90 -18.83
CA GLY A 29 -8.61 -4.83 -19.08
C GLY A 29 -7.25 -4.25 -18.74
N ASN A 30 -7.20 -3.21 -17.89
CA ASN A 30 -5.94 -2.61 -17.48
C ASN A 30 -5.29 -3.47 -16.39
N HIS A 31 -4.26 -4.20 -16.80
CA HIS A 31 -3.46 -5.07 -15.93
C HIS A 31 -2.15 -4.43 -15.48
N GLU A 32 -1.97 -3.11 -15.64
CA GLU A 32 -0.72 -2.44 -15.26
C GLU A 32 -0.36 -2.67 -13.79
N TRP A 33 -1.34 -2.67 -12.90
CA TRP A 33 -1.14 -2.78 -11.45
C TRP A 33 -1.69 -4.10 -10.90
N GLU A 34 -0.94 -4.71 -9.98
CA GLU A 34 -1.31 -5.91 -9.24
C GLU A 34 -1.11 -5.67 -7.75
N VAL A 35 -2.18 -5.72 -6.97
CA VAL A 35 -2.11 -5.54 -5.51
C VAL A 35 -1.54 -6.81 -4.88
N VAL A 36 -0.39 -6.69 -4.22
CA VAL A 36 0.27 -7.81 -3.52
C VAL A 36 -0.30 -8.00 -2.11
N GLY A 37 -0.69 -6.91 -1.46
CA GLY A 37 -1.17 -6.91 -0.10
C GLY A 37 -1.02 -5.56 0.58
N PHE A 38 -1.26 -5.57 1.89
CA PHE A 38 -1.22 -4.38 2.73
C PHE A 38 -0.05 -4.40 3.70
N ILE A 39 0.43 -3.20 4.02
CA ILE A 39 1.23 -2.94 5.22
C ILE A 39 0.31 -2.30 6.26
N ASN A 40 0.10 -3.00 7.36
CA ASN A 40 -0.79 -2.60 8.44
C ASN A 40 -0.35 -3.26 9.76
N ASP A 41 -0.19 -2.48 10.82
CA ASP A 41 0.30 -2.99 12.11
C ASP A 41 -0.81 -3.64 12.98
N TYR A 42 -2.08 -3.55 12.58
CA TYR A 42 -3.23 -3.91 13.42
C TYR A 42 -4.10 -5.03 12.84
N GLU A 43 -4.18 -5.13 11.52
CA GLU A 43 -5.05 -6.07 10.82
C GLU A 43 -4.29 -7.26 10.24
N LYS A 44 -4.99 -8.35 9.93
CA LYS A 44 -4.44 -9.51 9.18
C LYS A 44 -4.81 -9.52 7.71
N GLU A 45 -5.90 -8.85 7.36
CA GLU A 45 -6.44 -8.74 6.02
C GLU A 45 -7.11 -7.37 5.89
N VAL A 46 -7.03 -6.76 4.72
CA VAL A 46 -7.71 -5.49 4.40
C VAL A 46 -8.31 -5.60 3.01
N ALA A 47 -9.62 -5.34 2.88
CA ALA A 47 -10.34 -5.35 1.61
C ALA A 47 -10.17 -6.66 0.78
N GLY A 48 -10.06 -7.82 1.45
CA GLY A 48 -9.85 -9.12 0.79
C GLY A 48 -8.40 -9.45 0.43
N TYR A 49 -7.44 -8.58 0.75
CA TYR A 49 -6.01 -8.79 0.51
C TYR A 49 -5.25 -9.03 1.81
N PRO A 50 -4.22 -9.89 1.80
CA PRO A 50 -3.44 -10.19 2.99
C PRO A 50 -2.66 -8.97 3.47
N VAL A 51 -2.53 -8.83 4.78
CA VAL A 51 -1.51 -7.97 5.38
C VAL A 51 -0.19 -8.75 5.39
N ILE A 52 0.80 -8.27 4.63
CA ILE A 52 2.08 -8.95 4.43
C ILE A 52 3.16 -8.48 5.40
N GLY A 53 2.86 -7.49 6.24
CA GLY A 53 3.77 -6.97 7.25
C GLY A 53 3.27 -5.67 7.89
N GLY A 54 4.02 -5.21 8.87
CA GLY A 54 3.84 -3.90 9.50
C GLY A 54 4.74 -2.83 8.88
N LEU A 55 4.68 -1.59 9.38
CA LEU A 55 5.53 -0.49 8.87
C LEU A 55 7.03 -0.82 8.94
N GLY A 56 7.44 -1.64 9.92
CA GLY A 56 8.81 -2.12 10.07
C GLY A 56 9.31 -3.02 8.94
N THR A 57 8.41 -3.59 8.12
CA THR A 57 8.74 -4.48 7.01
C THR A 57 9.10 -3.72 5.73
N ILE A 58 8.81 -2.43 5.64
CA ILE A 58 9.05 -1.61 4.44
C ILE A 58 10.53 -1.63 4.00
N PRO A 59 11.53 -1.46 4.89
CA PRO A 59 12.94 -1.54 4.49
C PRO A 59 13.31 -2.87 3.82
N ASP A 60 12.82 -3.99 4.35
CA ASP A 60 13.08 -5.31 3.78
C ASP A 60 12.44 -5.46 2.40
N LEU A 61 11.22 -4.93 2.21
CA LEU A 61 10.56 -4.93 0.90
C LEU A 61 11.31 -4.05 -0.11
N LEU A 62 11.82 -2.89 0.32
CA LEU A 62 12.61 -2.01 -0.55
C LEU A 62 13.90 -2.68 -1.02
N LEU A 63 14.55 -3.46 -0.15
CA LEU A 63 15.80 -4.17 -0.45
C LEU A 63 15.61 -5.42 -1.32
N ASN A 64 14.52 -6.15 -1.11
CA ASN A 64 14.36 -7.51 -1.65
C ASN A 64 13.30 -7.63 -2.74
N THR A 65 12.59 -6.54 -3.07
CA THR A 65 11.52 -6.56 -4.09
C THR A 65 11.58 -5.34 -4.98
N ASP A 66 10.91 -5.43 -6.13
CA ASP A 66 10.63 -4.34 -7.06
C ASP A 66 9.24 -3.71 -6.85
N TYR A 67 8.63 -3.94 -5.67
CA TYR A 67 7.27 -3.50 -5.41
C TYR A 67 7.16 -1.98 -5.34
N TYR A 68 6.05 -1.48 -5.87
CA TYR A 68 5.61 -0.11 -5.70
C TYR A 68 4.81 0.04 -4.40
N PHE A 69 4.61 1.28 -3.94
CA PHE A 69 3.90 1.58 -2.71
C PHE A 69 2.88 2.69 -2.88
N PHE A 70 1.66 2.48 -2.36
CA PHE A 70 0.70 3.56 -2.15
C PHE A 70 0.54 3.87 -0.67
N TRP A 71 0.86 5.10 -0.27
CA TRP A 71 0.61 5.57 1.09
C TRP A 71 -0.85 5.99 1.26
N ALA A 72 -1.60 5.21 2.04
CA ALA A 72 -3.02 5.41 2.26
C ALA A 72 -3.37 5.85 3.70
N ILE A 73 -2.39 6.00 4.61
CA ILE A 73 -2.66 6.48 5.97
C ILE A 73 -3.09 7.95 5.92
N HIS A 74 -4.35 8.21 6.30
CA HIS A 74 -4.91 9.55 6.30
C HIS A 74 -4.26 10.44 7.37
N LEU A 75 -4.16 11.74 7.08
CA LEU A 75 -3.55 12.73 7.97
C LEU A 75 -4.54 13.34 8.99
N VAL A 76 -5.70 12.73 9.27
CA VAL A 76 -6.68 13.34 10.20
C VAL A 76 -6.42 12.87 11.63
N GLY A 77 -6.33 13.82 12.56
CA GLY A 77 -6.22 13.56 14.00
C GLY A 77 -4.82 13.18 14.50
N ARG A 78 -3.87 12.86 13.60
CA ARG A 78 -2.47 12.49 13.93
C ARG A 78 -1.43 13.00 12.94
N ASN A 79 -1.65 14.18 12.36
CA ASN A 79 -0.92 14.71 11.20
C ASN A 79 0.61 14.63 11.36
N VAL A 80 1.16 15.14 12.47
CA VAL A 80 2.61 15.16 12.75
C VAL A 80 3.18 13.75 12.89
N LEU A 81 2.47 12.85 13.57
CA LEU A 81 2.91 11.47 13.74
C LEU A 81 2.88 10.72 12.41
N THR A 82 1.81 10.89 11.63
CA THR A 82 1.70 10.27 10.29
C THR A 82 2.79 10.78 9.35
N GLU A 83 3.14 12.07 9.40
CA GLU A 83 4.26 12.62 8.63
C GLU A 83 5.61 12.01 9.05
N GLN A 84 5.85 11.89 10.37
CA GLN A 84 7.07 11.25 10.88
C GLN A 84 7.18 9.79 10.43
N LEU A 85 6.06 9.05 10.44
CA LEU A 85 6.00 7.68 9.92
C LEU A 85 6.28 7.63 8.42
N PHE A 86 5.68 8.52 7.63
CA PHE A 86 5.93 8.62 6.19
C PHE A 86 7.42 8.88 5.89
N ARG A 87 8.04 9.82 6.60
CA ARG A 87 9.47 10.12 6.46
C ARG A 87 10.36 8.95 6.88
N LYS A 88 10.00 8.25 7.96
CA LYS A 88 10.73 7.08 8.45
C LYS A 88 10.66 5.89 7.49
N ALA A 89 9.52 5.69 6.83
CA ALA A 89 9.35 4.64 5.82
C ALA A 89 10.33 4.81 4.65
N ASN A 90 10.73 6.06 4.35
CA ASN A 90 11.79 6.41 3.39
C ASN A 90 11.61 5.72 2.03
N ILE A 91 10.36 5.63 1.57
CA ILE A 91 10.01 5.04 0.28
C ILE A 91 10.45 6.01 -0.82
N PRO A 92 11.30 5.59 -1.78
CA PRO A 92 11.70 6.41 -2.93
C PRO A 92 10.50 6.87 -3.75
N LYS A 93 10.56 8.06 -4.38
CA LYS A 93 9.42 8.61 -5.15
C LYS A 93 9.08 7.84 -6.43
N ASP A 94 10.03 7.09 -6.94
CA ASP A 94 9.92 6.21 -8.10
C ASP A 94 9.49 4.79 -7.73
N ARG A 95 9.21 4.54 -6.45
CA ARG A 95 8.67 3.31 -5.87
C ARG A 95 7.31 3.59 -5.26
#